data_AF-A0A6L6J005-F1
#
_entry.id   AF-A0A6L6J005-F1
#
_cell.length_a   1.000
_cell.length_b   1.000
_cell.length_c   1.000
_cell.angle_alpha   90.00
_cell.angle_beta   90.00
_cell.angle_gamma   90.00
#
_symmetry.space_group_name_H-M   'P 1'
#
loop_
_entity.id
_entity.type
_entity.pdbx_description
1 polymer ?
#
loop_
_entity_poly.entity_id
_entity_poly.type
_entity_poly.pdbx_seq_one_letter_code
_entity_poly.pdbx_strand_id
1 'polypeptide(L)'
;MLTITDFDEHIGLTRYDAENWRRRVGLLTSYKATTAGKAQEYSRENVLELAATAAFVKSGMQPKAAIAYANSLIRASKIGTVQEWLIFPAGDYSAGISTDNPTAESLREMSAKSATGAVVAIPQRQIVERVDALFSQLLGG
;
A
#
# COMPACT_ATOMS: atom_id res chain seq x y z
N MET A 1 17.92 -2.49 6.81
CA MET A 1 17.28 -1.30 6.21
C MET A 1 17.61 -1.33 4.73
N LEU A 2 16.73 -0.82 3.87
CA LEU A 2 16.94 -0.80 2.43
C LEU A 2 17.03 0.65 1.94
N THR A 3 17.57 0.85 0.75
CA THR A 3 17.53 2.09 -0.03
C THR A 3 16.49 1.94 -1.14
N ILE A 4 16.10 3.06 -1.78
CA ILE A 4 15.01 3.02 -2.77
C ILE A 4 15.31 2.16 -3.99
N THR A 5 16.59 2.09 -4.41
CA THR A 5 17.05 1.25 -5.52
C THR A 5 16.95 -0.24 -5.23
N ASP A 6 16.79 -0.62 -3.96
CA ASP A 6 16.67 -2.02 -3.58
C ASP A 6 15.25 -2.56 -3.78
N PHE A 7 14.25 -1.68 -3.98
CA PHE A 7 12.84 -2.10 -3.95
C PHE A 7 11.91 -1.42 -4.94
N ASP A 8 12.30 -0.33 -5.61
CA ASP A 8 11.42 0.44 -6.49
C ASP A 8 10.83 -0.41 -7.64
N GLU A 9 11.65 -1.23 -8.29
CA GLU A 9 11.20 -2.19 -9.32
C GLU A 9 10.26 -3.27 -8.75
N HIS A 10 10.49 -3.72 -7.51
CA HIS A 10 9.75 -4.82 -6.90
C HIS A 10 8.34 -4.44 -6.43
N ILE A 11 8.14 -3.20 -6.00
CA ILE A 11 6.84 -2.72 -5.52
C ILE A 11 6.13 -1.80 -6.52
N GLY A 12 6.75 -1.58 -7.68
CA GLY A 12 6.17 -0.88 -8.82
C GLY A 12 5.88 0.59 -8.53
N LEU A 13 6.78 1.27 -7.81
CA LEU A 13 6.74 2.72 -7.63
C LEU A 13 8.02 3.33 -8.16
N THR A 14 7.96 4.58 -8.61
CA THR A 14 9.19 5.28 -9.01
C THR A 14 9.84 5.96 -7.80
N ARG A 15 11.15 6.14 -7.84
CA ARG A 15 11.85 6.98 -6.86
C ARG A 15 11.21 8.37 -6.70
N TYR A 16 10.72 8.94 -7.80
CA TYR A 16 10.04 10.22 -7.79
C TYR A 16 8.75 10.20 -6.96
N ASP A 17 7.94 9.14 -7.08
CA ASP A 17 6.70 8.99 -6.32
C ASP A 17 6.97 8.94 -4.81
N ALA A 18 7.94 8.12 -4.39
CA ALA A 18 8.32 8.02 -2.98
C ALA A 18 8.82 9.35 -2.42
N GLU A 19 9.69 10.05 -3.13
CA GLU A 19 10.19 11.37 -2.71
C GLU A 19 9.08 12.42 -2.66
N ASN A 20 8.18 12.41 -3.64
CA ASN A 20 7.04 13.32 -3.72
C ASN A 20 6.07 13.08 -2.56
N TRP A 21 5.63 11.83 -2.33
CA TRP A 21 4.72 11.50 -1.23
C TRP A 21 5.32 11.80 0.13
N ARG A 22 6.61 11.51 0.33
CA ARG A 22 7.32 11.86 1.56
C ARG A 22 7.34 13.37 1.82
N ARG A 23 7.60 14.18 0.79
CA ARG A 23 7.75 15.65 0.94
C ARG A 23 6.43 16.39 0.99
N ARG A 24 5.43 15.97 0.21
CA ARG A 24 4.23 16.78 -0.08
C ARG A 24 2.95 16.23 0.51
N VAL A 25 2.81 14.91 0.59
CA VAL A 25 1.56 14.28 1.03
C VAL A 25 1.64 13.89 2.51
N GLY A 26 2.85 13.59 3.00
CA GLY A 26 3.13 13.31 4.41
C GLY A 26 2.90 11.84 4.73
N LEU A 27 3.93 11.03 4.45
CA LEU A 27 3.98 9.63 4.88
C LEU A 27 3.93 9.56 6.42
N LEU A 28 3.20 8.59 6.96
CA LEU A 28 2.89 8.49 8.39
C LEU A 28 3.88 7.62 9.15
N THR A 29 4.68 6.81 8.44
CA THR A 29 5.78 6.08 9.06
C THR A 29 6.97 7.00 9.35
N SER A 30 7.68 6.73 10.44
CA SER A 30 8.88 7.49 10.80
C SER A 30 10.05 7.13 9.89
N TYR A 31 10.72 8.14 9.34
CA TYR A 31 11.94 8.00 8.55
C TYR A 31 13.15 8.39 9.38
N LYS A 32 14.24 7.64 9.27
CA LYS A 32 15.51 8.09 9.83
C LYS A 32 15.97 9.36 9.11
N ALA A 33 16.50 10.30 9.89
CA ALA A 33 17.13 11.49 9.33
C ALA A 33 18.28 11.07 8.40
N THR A 34 18.34 11.72 7.23
CA THR A 34 19.39 11.50 6.23
C THR A 34 20.26 12.76 6.15
N THR A 35 21.57 12.57 6.02
CA THR A 35 22.52 13.66 5.75
C THR A 35 22.68 13.89 4.26
N ALA A 36 23.03 15.11 3.85
CA ALA A 36 23.34 15.40 2.45
C ALA A 36 24.40 14.41 1.89
N GLY A 37 24.18 13.95 0.66
CA GLY A 37 25.06 12.98 0.00
C GLY A 37 24.88 11.51 0.42
N LYS A 38 24.03 11.20 1.40
CA LYS A 38 23.67 9.81 1.75
C LYS A 38 22.33 9.40 1.15
N ALA A 39 22.22 8.13 0.78
CA ALA A 39 20.94 7.54 0.38
C ALA A 39 19.99 7.47 1.58
N GLN A 40 18.70 7.69 1.33
CA GLN A 40 17.68 7.51 2.35
C GLN A 40 17.51 6.02 2.67
N GLU A 41 17.57 5.68 3.95
CA GLU A 41 17.22 4.35 4.45
C GLU A 41 15.72 4.24 4.71
N TYR A 42 15.17 3.08 4.37
CA TYR A 42 13.77 2.69 4.52
C TYR A 42 13.69 1.42 5.38
N SER A 43 12.86 1.49 6.42
CA SER A 43 12.47 0.34 7.23
C SER A 43 11.39 -0.47 6.53
N ARG A 44 11.10 -1.68 7.03
CA ARG A 44 9.99 -2.51 6.55
C ARG A 44 8.68 -1.73 6.52
N GLU A 45 8.40 -0.95 7.56
CA GLU A 45 7.17 -0.16 7.66
C GLU A 45 7.13 0.94 6.59
N ASN A 46 8.25 1.63 6.35
CA ASN A 46 8.32 2.64 5.29
C ASN A 46 8.05 2.01 3.91
N VAL A 47 8.66 0.85 3.63
CA VAL A 47 8.47 0.16 2.35
C VAL A 47 7.03 -0.35 2.21
N LEU A 48 6.43 -0.89 3.29
CA LEU A 48 5.04 -1.32 3.28
C LEU A 48 4.07 -0.16 3.05
N GLU A 49 4.31 1.00 3.68
CA GLU A 49 3.51 2.20 3.45
C GLU A 49 3.56 2.63 1.99
N LEU A 50 4.75 2.66 1.41
CA LEU A 50 4.98 3.05 0.03
C LEU A 50 4.36 2.05 -0.97
N ALA A 51 4.54 0.75 -0.74
CA ALA A 51 4.00 -0.31 -1.58
C ALA A 51 2.45 -0.29 -1.58
N ALA A 52 1.86 -0.18 -0.40
CA ALA A 52 0.41 -0.09 -0.25
C ALA A 52 -0.14 1.19 -0.89
N THR A 53 0.51 2.34 -0.64
CA THR A 53 0.13 3.61 -1.26
C THR A 53 0.17 3.52 -2.78
N ALA A 54 1.22 2.94 -3.35
CA ALA A 54 1.35 2.75 -4.79
C ALA A 54 0.24 1.85 -5.37
N ALA A 55 -0.10 0.75 -4.68
CA ALA A 55 -1.19 -0.13 -5.09
C ALA A 55 -2.54 0.61 -5.11
N PHE A 56 -2.84 1.39 -4.06
CA PHE A 56 -4.06 2.18 -3.99
C PHE A 56 -4.11 3.29 -5.05
N VAL A 57 -3.01 4.01 -5.27
CA VAL A 57 -2.95 5.05 -6.30
C VAL A 57 -3.12 4.48 -7.70
N LYS A 58 -2.52 3.31 -8.01
CA LYS A 58 -2.72 2.61 -9.29
C LYS A 58 -4.18 2.21 -9.54
N SER A 59 -4.95 2.00 -8.48
CA SER A 59 -6.41 1.75 -8.59
C SER A 59 -7.26 3.03 -8.72
N GLY A 60 -6.62 4.20 -8.85
CA GLY A 60 -7.27 5.51 -9.03
C GLY A 60 -7.49 6.30 -7.73
N MET A 61 -7.05 5.79 -6.57
CA MET A 61 -7.21 6.48 -5.30
C MET A 61 -6.28 7.70 -5.22
N GLN A 62 -6.78 8.81 -4.65
CA GLN A 62 -5.94 9.99 -4.40
C GLN A 62 -4.84 9.67 -3.37
N PRO A 63 -3.59 10.15 -3.56
CA PRO A 63 -2.46 9.80 -2.69
C PRO A 63 -2.71 10.01 -1.19
N LYS A 64 -3.40 11.10 -0.82
CA LYS A 64 -3.71 11.39 0.59
C LYS A 64 -4.62 10.34 1.22
N ALA A 65 -5.63 9.86 0.49
CA ALA A 65 -6.51 8.79 0.95
C ALA A 65 -5.76 7.45 0.97
N ALA A 66 -4.95 7.18 -0.07
CA ALA A 66 -4.14 5.98 -0.17
C ALA A 66 -3.20 5.80 1.04
N ILE A 67 -2.55 6.88 1.50
CA ILE A 67 -1.68 6.84 2.68
C ILE A 67 -2.47 6.50 3.97
N ALA A 68 -3.69 7.01 4.12
CA ALA A 68 -4.53 6.67 5.27
C ALA A 68 -4.88 5.16 5.29
N TYR A 69 -5.19 4.57 4.13
CA TYR A 69 -5.40 3.13 4.00
C TYR A 69 -4.12 2.33 4.24
N ALA A 70 -2.97 2.79 3.71
CA ALA A 70 -1.68 2.16 3.93
C ALA A 70 -1.34 2.10 5.43
N ASN A 71 -1.64 3.15 6.19
CA ASN A 71 -1.44 3.17 7.64
C ASN A 71 -2.33 2.15 8.37
N SER A 72 -3.60 2.03 7.95
CA SER A 72 -4.49 0.99 8.49
C SER A 72 -3.98 -0.41 8.19
N LEU A 73 -3.46 -0.66 6.98
CA LEU A 73 -2.83 -1.94 6.62
C LEU A 73 -1.59 -2.22 7.48
N ILE A 74 -0.73 -1.23 7.72
CA ILE A 74 0.44 -1.39 8.60
C ILE A 74 0.00 -1.78 10.01
N ARG A 75 -1.02 -1.11 10.56
CA ARG A 75 -1.56 -1.48 11.89
C ARG A 75 -2.09 -2.90 11.91
N ALA A 76 -2.88 -3.30 10.92
CA ALA A 76 -3.40 -4.66 10.80
C ALA A 76 -2.27 -5.70 10.65
N SER A 77 -1.21 -5.40 9.89
CA SER A 77 -0.03 -6.26 9.73
C SER A 77 0.69 -6.49 11.05
N LYS A 78 0.83 -5.48 11.90
CA LYS A 78 1.50 -5.60 13.21
C LYS A 78 0.77 -6.53 14.17
N ILE A 79 -0.55 -6.62 14.08
CA ILE A 79 -1.39 -7.45 14.97
C ILE A 79 -1.85 -8.76 14.31
N GLY A 80 -1.42 -9.05 13.07
CA GLY A 80 -1.74 -10.29 12.36
C GLY A 80 -3.18 -10.39 11.87
N THR A 81 -3.89 -9.28 11.66
CA THR A 81 -5.31 -9.26 11.25
C THR A 81 -5.52 -8.80 9.80
N VAL A 82 -4.49 -8.93 8.95
CA VAL A 82 -4.58 -8.55 7.53
C VAL A 82 -5.46 -9.56 6.80
N GLN A 83 -6.56 -9.10 6.23
CA GLN A 83 -7.42 -9.92 5.36
C GLN A 83 -6.85 -9.97 3.95
N GLU A 84 -7.29 -10.94 3.15
CA GLU A 84 -6.75 -11.15 1.80
C GLU A 84 -6.96 -9.94 0.87
N TRP A 85 -8.20 -9.43 0.84
CA TRP A 85 -8.65 -8.44 -0.13
C TRP A 85 -9.17 -7.20 0.56
N LEU A 86 -8.99 -6.07 -0.11
CA LEU A 86 -9.71 -4.84 0.12
C LEU A 86 -10.47 -4.51 -1.17
N ILE A 87 -11.80 -4.44 -1.10
CA ILE A 87 -12.66 -4.19 -2.26
C ILE A 87 -13.41 -2.86 -2.11
N PHE A 88 -13.62 -2.16 -3.23
CA PHE A 88 -14.31 -0.88 -3.29
C PHE A 88 -15.23 -0.80 -4.52
N PRO A 89 -16.33 -0.05 -4.45
CA PRO A 89 -16.95 0.50 -5.64
C PRO A 89 -15.96 1.37 -6.41
N ALA A 90 -15.87 1.22 -7.74
CA ALA A 90 -15.00 2.08 -8.54
C ALA A 90 -15.45 3.54 -8.44
N GLY A 91 -14.51 4.44 -8.12
CA GLY A 91 -14.74 5.87 -7.94
C GLY A 91 -15.21 6.29 -6.54
N ASP A 92 -15.61 5.36 -5.67
CA ASP A 92 -15.96 5.63 -4.27
C ASP A 92 -15.14 4.75 -3.32
N TYR A 93 -14.00 5.30 -2.91
CA TYR A 93 -13.08 4.62 -2.00
C TYR A 93 -13.52 4.71 -0.53
N SER A 94 -14.61 5.42 -0.20
CA SER A 94 -15.07 5.54 1.19
C SER A 94 -15.87 4.32 1.65
N ALA A 95 -16.47 3.58 0.71
CA ALA A 95 -17.34 2.43 0.97
C ALA A 95 -16.60 1.08 0.89
N GLY A 96 -15.30 1.06 1.14
CA GLY A 96 -14.49 -0.16 1.03
C GLY A 96 -14.70 -1.17 2.15
N ILE A 97 -14.54 -2.46 1.84
CA ILE A 97 -14.53 -3.54 2.83
C ILE A 97 -13.30 -4.41 2.68
N SER A 98 -12.71 -4.79 3.82
CA SER A 98 -11.72 -5.86 3.86
C SER A 98 -12.43 -7.21 3.98
N THR A 99 -11.92 -8.23 3.29
CA THR A 99 -12.46 -9.60 3.36
C THR A 99 -11.42 -10.63 2.93
N ASP A 100 -11.47 -11.84 3.47
CA ASP A 100 -10.67 -12.96 2.99
C ASP A 100 -11.28 -13.63 1.74
N ASN A 101 -12.60 -13.50 1.55
CA ASN A 101 -13.32 -14.15 0.47
C ASN A 101 -14.42 -13.23 -0.08
N PRO A 102 -14.18 -12.44 -1.14
CA PRO A 102 -15.22 -11.65 -1.77
C PRO A 102 -16.28 -12.59 -2.39
N THR A 103 -17.53 -12.48 -1.93
CA THR A 103 -18.63 -13.30 -2.43
C THR A 103 -19.28 -12.64 -3.65
N ALA A 104 -20.02 -13.41 -4.45
CA ALA A 104 -20.77 -12.84 -5.56
C ALA A 104 -21.79 -11.77 -5.09
N GLU A 105 -22.35 -11.93 -3.90
CA GLU A 105 -23.25 -10.96 -3.29
C GLU A 105 -22.53 -9.67 -2.90
N SER A 106 -21.39 -9.75 -2.18
CA SER A 106 -20.65 -8.55 -1.78
C SER A 106 -20.11 -7.79 -2.99
N LEU A 107 -19.69 -8.49 -4.05
CA LEU A 107 -19.28 -7.86 -5.31
C LEU A 107 -20.45 -7.17 -6.03
N ARG A 108 -21.65 -7.77 -6.02
CA ARG A 108 -22.86 -7.13 -6.56
C ARG A 108 -23.25 -5.89 -5.78
N GLU A 109 -23.18 -5.95 -4.44
CA GLU A 109 -23.45 -4.79 -3.58
C GLU A 109 -22.47 -3.65 -3.84
N MET A 110 -21.18 -3.95 -4.01
CA MET A 110 -20.17 -2.95 -4.35
C MET A 110 -20.37 -2.39 -5.76
N SER A 111 -20.68 -3.24 -6.73
CA SER A 111 -20.97 -2.84 -8.11
C SER A 111 -22.19 -1.90 -8.17
N ALA A 112 -23.26 -2.19 -7.42
CA ALA A 112 -24.46 -1.36 -7.36
C ALA A 112 -24.21 0.06 -6.81
N LYS A 113 -23.15 0.25 -6.01
CA LYS A 113 -22.72 1.55 -5.48
C LYS A 113 -21.80 2.32 -6.43
N SER A 114 -21.29 1.67 -7.48
CA SER A 114 -20.41 2.31 -8.47
C SER A 114 -21.20 2.92 -9.61
N ALA A 115 -20.85 4.15 -10.01
CA ALA A 115 -21.44 4.81 -11.17
C ALA A 115 -21.20 4.06 -12.49
N THR A 116 -20.14 3.24 -12.57
CA THR A 116 -19.80 2.45 -13.76
C THR A 116 -20.14 0.97 -13.61
N GLY A 117 -20.67 0.56 -12.44
CA GLY A 117 -20.86 -0.85 -12.10
C GLY A 117 -19.56 -1.63 -11.84
N ALA A 118 -18.39 -0.96 -11.83
CA ALA A 118 -17.11 -1.62 -11.66
C ALA A 118 -16.71 -1.73 -10.18
N VAL A 119 -15.95 -2.77 -9.84
CA VAL A 119 -15.40 -3.00 -8.50
C VAL A 119 -13.89 -3.05 -8.59
N VAL A 120 -13.23 -2.35 -7.68
CA VAL A 120 -11.78 -2.41 -7.50
C VAL A 120 -11.50 -3.43 -6.40
N ALA A 121 -10.60 -4.38 -6.67
CA ALA A 121 -10.14 -5.37 -5.68
C ALA A 121 -8.62 -5.31 -5.56
N ILE A 122 -8.12 -5.19 -4.33
CA ILE A 122 -6.70 -5.01 -4.04
C ILE A 122 -6.25 -6.13 -3.10
N PRO A 123 -5.26 -6.95 -3.49
CA PRO A 123 -4.79 -8.08 -2.69
C PRO A 123 -3.85 -7.57 -1.57
N GLN A 124 -4.43 -7.08 -0.48
CA GLN A 124 -3.66 -6.42 0.59
C GLN A 124 -2.74 -7.39 1.35
N ARG A 125 -3.11 -8.67 1.52
CA ARG A 125 -2.21 -9.67 2.12
C ARG A 125 -0.96 -9.89 1.26
N GLN A 126 -1.16 -10.04 -0.05
CA GLN A 126 -0.05 -10.21 -0.99
C GLN A 126 0.93 -9.03 -0.98
N ILE A 127 0.47 -7.79 -0.75
CA ILE A 127 1.35 -6.63 -0.61
C ILE A 127 2.27 -6.81 0.59
N VAL A 128 1.73 -7.22 1.74
CA VAL A 128 2.49 -7.47 2.96
C VAL A 128 3.51 -8.59 2.74
N GLU A 129 3.08 -9.72 2.18
CA GLU A 129 3.93 -10.88 1.91
C GLU A 129 5.09 -10.55 0.95
N ARG A 130 4.84 -9.75 -0.08
CA ARG A 130 5.91 -9.31 -1.00
C ARG A 130 6.95 -8.43 -0.31
N VAL A 131 6.51 -7.53 0.57
CA VAL A 131 7.44 -6.70 1.35
C VAL A 131 8.23 -7.55 2.35
N ASP A 132 7.59 -8.54 2.98
CA ASP A 132 8.27 -9.48 3.86
C ASP A 132 9.32 -10.30 3.12
N ALA A 133 8.96 -10.90 1.98
CA ALA A 133 9.87 -11.68 1.15
C ALA A 133 11.08 -10.84 0.70
N LEU A 134 10.85 -9.59 0.29
CA LEU A 134 11.91 -8.66 -0.09
C LEU A 134 12.91 -8.43 1.05
N PHE A 135 12.42 -8.18 2.27
CA PHE A 135 13.30 -7.97 3.43
C PHE A 135 14.03 -9.25 3.83
N SER A 136 13.39 -10.42 3.75
CA SER A 136 14.05 -11.70 4.00
C SER A 136 15.15 -11.99 2.98
N GLN A 137 14.92 -11.69 1.70
CA GLN A 137 15.91 -11.94 0.63
C GLN A 137 17.12 -11.01 0.72
N LEU A 138 16.90 -9.73 0.99
CA LEU A 138 17.97 -8.71 0.94
C LEU A 138 18.73 -8.54 2.26
N LEU A 139 18.15 -8.95 3.40
CA LEU A 139 18.79 -8.80 4.72
C LEU A 139 19.03 -10.14 5.44
N GLY A 140 18.47 -11.25 4.94
CA GLY A 140 18.65 -12.59 5.51
C GLY A 140 19.68 -13.46 4.77
N GLY A 141 20.36 -12.90 3.76
CA GLY A 141 21.47 -13.53 3.03
C GLY A 141 22.84 -13.16 3.59
#